data_AF-A0A2H0XZM2-F1
#
_entry.id   AF-A0A2H0XZM2-F1
#
_cell.length_a   1.000
_cell.length_b   1.000
_cell.length_c   1.000
_cell.angle_alpha   90.00
_cell.angle_beta   90.00
_cell.angle_gamma   90.00
#
_symmetry.space_group_name_H-M   'P 1'
#
loop_
_entity.id
_entity.type
_entity.pdbx_description
1 polymer ?
#
loop_
_entity_poly.entity_id
_entity_poly.type
_entity_poly.pdbx_seq_one_letter_code
_entity_poly.pdbx_strand_id
1 'polypeptide(L)'
;MRYCKRCLYPENHPLNITFDEQGVCSGCRIHEEKDILDWQERKEKLGKIFDEFRSTSRNIHDCIIPVTGARDSYFIVHIVKNIFKMHPLLVSYNKQYNTKMGIRNLAYLRTLFGCDIINLTVSPERVKRITRESLKKRGSMYWHCLAGTTVFPVQTAVKFRIPLIVWGAHQDCDQVGMFSHLDEVEMTRKYRKEHDLMSLEAEALAYQSQEVTLSDIEPYVYPHDKELEAVGVRGIYLNNYIRWDSKAQHEQMIEAYRYETMVQQRTFDTYNDVDCFHYSGIHDYIKFLKWGYGKVTDHASREIRLKRMTREEGIAMVRKYQNVKPNDLPLFLKWLGVKEDEFWSEIDRHRDSRIWHRNSNGQWKLKDSSLEHVHDEGVDNVRLEKKEKCKFMILPARDPKAEENEYVLIGRGWVD
;
A
#
# COMPACT_ATOMS: atom_id res chain seq x y z
N MET A 1 -24.79 -1.83 10.07
CA MET A 1 -23.64 -0.89 9.91
C MET A 1 -23.91 -0.09 8.65
N ARG A 2 -23.47 1.16 8.52
CA ARG A 2 -23.64 1.89 7.25
C ARG A 2 -22.59 1.47 6.23
N TYR A 3 -23.03 1.27 4.98
CA TYR A 3 -22.18 1.06 3.82
C TYR A 3 -22.43 2.16 2.80
N CYS A 4 -21.39 2.51 2.04
CA CYS A 4 -21.52 3.50 0.98
C CYS A 4 -22.54 3.01 -0.05
N LYS A 5 -23.48 3.88 -0.44
CA LYS A 5 -24.49 3.55 -1.46
C LYS A 5 -23.90 3.52 -2.87
N ARG A 6 -22.73 4.12 -3.09
CA ARG A 6 -22.01 4.14 -4.36
C ARG A 6 -20.94 3.05 -4.48
N CYS A 7 -19.88 3.12 -3.66
CA CYS A 7 -18.84 2.07 -3.58
C CYS A 7 -19.16 1.06 -2.47
N LEU A 8 -18.21 0.23 -2.03
CA LEU A 8 -18.50 -0.87 -1.11
C LEU A 8 -17.98 -0.67 0.32
N TYR A 9 -17.54 0.54 0.66
CA TYR A 9 -16.88 0.78 1.94
C TYR A 9 -17.85 0.85 3.13
N PRO A 10 -17.51 0.21 4.26
CA PRO A 10 -18.24 0.35 5.52
C PRO A 10 -17.83 1.61 6.28
N GLU A 11 -18.68 2.06 7.20
CA GLU A 11 -18.39 3.21 8.06
C GLU A 11 -17.27 2.99 9.08
N ASN A 12 -16.93 1.74 9.40
CA ASN A 12 -15.85 1.40 10.32
C ASN A 12 -14.47 1.31 9.62
N HIS A 13 -14.30 1.93 8.45
CA HIS A 13 -13.02 1.98 7.75
C HIS A 13 -11.90 2.48 8.69
N PRO A 14 -10.75 1.80 8.81
CA PRO A 14 -9.72 2.09 9.81
C PRO A 14 -9.04 3.46 9.63
N LEU A 15 -9.13 4.04 8.44
CA LEU A 15 -8.62 5.38 8.12
C LEU A 15 -9.64 6.50 8.37
N ASN A 16 -10.80 6.16 8.96
CA ASN A 16 -11.96 7.03 9.13
C ASN A 16 -12.56 7.49 7.81
N ILE A 17 -13.86 7.25 7.63
CA ILE A 17 -14.58 7.64 6.43
C ILE A 17 -15.88 8.30 6.85
N THR A 18 -16.25 9.39 6.18
CA THR A 18 -17.49 10.12 6.47
C THR A 18 -18.51 9.87 5.36
N PHE A 19 -19.79 10.11 5.65
CA PHE A 19 -20.90 9.94 4.72
C PHE A 19 -21.71 11.21 4.65
N ASP A 20 -22.14 11.57 3.45
CA ASP A 20 -23.10 12.65 3.25
C ASP A 20 -24.56 12.19 3.44
N GLU A 21 -25.49 13.11 3.27
CA GLU A 21 -26.94 12.88 3.38
C GLU A 21 -27.47 11.86 2.35
N GLN A 22 -26.78 11.68 1.22
CA GLN A 22 -27.13 10.70 0.20
C GLN A 22 -26.57 9.31 0.52
N GLY A 23 -25.80 9.15 1.61
CA GLY A 23 -25.13 7.90 1.96
C GLY A 23 -23.89 7.61 1.10
N VAL A 24 -23.31 8.63 0.45
CA VAL A 24 -22.08 8.52 -0.32
C VAL A 24 -20.89 8.87 0.57
N CYS A 25 -19.86 8.02 0.54
CA CYS A 25 -18.69 8.22 1.39
C CYS A 25 -17.75 9.32 0.85
N SER A 26 -16.99 9.97 1.73
CA SER A 26 -15.99 10.99 1.40
C SER A 26 -15.02 10.54 0.29
N GLY A 27 -14.54 9.29 0.32
CA GLY A 27 -13.67 8.77 -0.72
C GLY A 27 -14.30 8.67 -2.12
N CYS A 28 -15.63 8.57 -2.22
CA CYS A 28 -16.31 8.66 -3.51
C CYS A 28 -16.41 10.12 -3.98
N ARG A 29 -16.61 11.07 -3.07
CA ARG A 29 -16.71 12.51 -3.38
C ARG A 29 -15.38 13.07 -3.83
N ILE A 30 -14.30 12.83 -3.07
CA ILE A 30 -12.96 13.27 -3.45
C ILE A 30 -12.51 12.63 -4.77
N HIS A 31 -12.93 11.40 -5.08
CA HIS A 31 -12.61 10.79 -6.37
C HIS A 31 -13.27 11.50 -7.56
N GLU A 32 -14.40 12.19 -7.38
CA GLU A 32 -15.05 12.99 -8.44
C GLU A 32 -14.18 14.18 -8.87
N GLU A 33 -13.32 14.70 -7.98
CA GLU A 33 -12.37 15.77 -8.32
C GLU A 33 -11.48 15.40 -9.51
N LYS A 34 -11.15 14.11 -9.68
CA LYS A 34 -10.31 13.64 -10.78
C LYS A 34 -10.92 13.86 -12.16
N ASP A 35 -12.23 14.02 -12.23
CA ASP A 35 -12.98 14.27 -13.46
C ASP A 35 -13.22 15.78 -13.69
N ILE A 36 -12.86 16.64 -12.72
CA ILE A 36 -13.08 18.10 -12.75
C ILE A 36 -11.76 18.88 -12.86
N LEU A 37 -10.70 18.40 -12.19
CA LEU A 37 -9.42 19.09 -12.10
C LEU A 37 -8.68 19.14 -13.45
N ASP A 38 -8.04 20.28 -13.71
CA ASP A 38 -7.08 20.41 -14.81
C ASP A 38 -5.75 19.74 -14.42
N TRP A 39 -5.54 18.55 -14.98
CA TRP A 39 -4.32 17.77 -14.75
C TRP A 39 -3.11 18.30 -15.51
N GLN A 40 -3.30 19.11 -16.56
CA GLN A 40 -2.21 19.74 -17.28
C GLN A 40 -1.62 20.89 -16.47
N GLU A 41 -2.46 21.76 -15.90
CA GLU A 41 -2.02 22.82 -14.98
C GLU A 41 -1.27 22.22 -13.77
N ARG A 42 -1.82 21.16 -13.17
CA ARG A 42 -1.19 20.46 -12.04
C ARG A 42 0.15 19.83 -12.41
N LYS A 43 0.26 19.26 -13.62
CA LYS A 43 1.52 18.73 -14.14
C LYS A 43 2.57 19.82 -14.34
N GLU A 44 2.17 21.00 -14.80
CA GLU A 44 3.06 22.17 -14.90
C GLU A 44 3.54 22.65 -13.53
N LYS A 45 2.66 22.63 -12.52
CA LYS A 45 3.03 22.92 -11.13
C LYS A 45 4.07 21.93 -10.60
N LEU A 46 3.91 20.63 -10.88
CA LEU A 46 4.92 19.62 -10.53
C LEU A 46 6.27 19.89 -11.22
N GLY A 47 6.25 20.33 -12.48
CA GLY A 47 7.46 20.73 -13.20
C GLY A 47 8.21 21.86 -12.49
N LYS A 48 7.50 22.90 -12.06
CA LYS A 48 8.08 24.01 -11.27
C LYS A 48 8.71 23.53 -9.97
N ILE A 49 8.03 22.65 -9.24
CA ILE A 49 8.58 22.04 -8.01
C ILE A 49 9.87 21.29 -8.34
N PHE A 50 9.88 20.46 -9.38
CA PHE A 50 11.09 19.72 -9.76
C PHE A 50 12.24 20.64 -10.16
N ASP A 51 11.98 21.72 -10.88
CA ASP A 51 13.01 22.69 -11.27
C ASP A 51 13.68 23.37 -10.07
N GLU A 52 12.96 23.56 -8.95
CA GLU A 52 13.52 24.07 -7.69
C GLU A 52 14.52 23.09 -7.02
N PHE A 53 14.35 21.79 -7.26
CA PHE A 53 15.13 20.73 -6.60
C PHE A 53 16.22 20.10 -7.48
N ARG A 54 16.31 20.49 -8.76
CA ARG A 54 17.37 19.99 -9.66
C ARG A 54 18.74 20.35 -9.10
N SER A 55 19.62 19.35 -9.02
CA SER A 55 20.96 19.53 -8.49
C SER A 55 21.79 20.42 -9.41
N THR A 56 22.46 21.41 -8.81
CA THR A 56 23.22 22.43 -9.55
C THR A 56 24.73 22.18 -9.61
N SER A 57 25.26 21.11 -8.97
CA SER A 57 26.62 20.55 -9.23
C SER A 57 27.16 19.64 -8.10
N ARG A 58 26.65 19.74 -6.86
CA ARG A 58 27.22 19.03 -5.69
C ARG A 58 26.66 17.64 -5.42
N ASN A 59 25.43 17.36 -5.82
CA ASN A 59 24.78 16.06 -5.58
C ASN A 59 24.43 15.41 -6.92
N ILE A 60 24.65 14.10 -7.07
CA ILE A 60 24.29 13.42 -8.34
C ILE A 60 22.78 13.23 -8.43
N HIS A 61 22.09 13.23 -7.28
CA HIS A 61 20.66 12.95 -7.18
C HIS A 61 19.85 14.18 -6.83
N ASP A 62 18.75 14.37 -7.56
CA ASP A 62 17.81 15.50 -7.38
C ASP A 62 16.69 15.16 -6.40
N CYS A 63 16.37 13.86 -6.27
CA CYS A 63 15.28 13.37 -5.43
C CYS A 63 15.49 11.92 -5.01
N ILE A 64 14.71 11.48 -4.03
CA ILE A 64 14.57 10.08 -3.63
C ILE A 64 13.24 9.53 -4.11
N ILE A 65 13.27 8.31 -4.67
CA ILE A 65 12.05 7.56 -4.98
C ILE A 65 12.05 6.25 -4.20
N PRO A 66 11.11 6.06 -3.27
CA PRO A 66 10.86 4.79 -2.61
C PRO A 66 10.31 3.78 -3.63
N VAL A 67 10.95 2.60 -3.74
CA VAL A 67 10.55 1.55 -4.68
C VAL A 67 10.54 0.19 -4.03
N THR A 68 9.64 -0.70 -4.50
CA THR A 68 9.64 -2.12 -4.11
C THR A 68 9.73 -3.06 -5.32
N GLY A 69 9.64 -2.52 -6.54
CA GLY A 69 9.51 -3.32 -7.75
C GLY A 69 8.08 -3.82 -7.98
N ALA A 70 7.12 -3.50 -7.12
CA ALA A 70 5.69 -3.70 -7.39
C ALA A 70 4.90 -2.42 -7.20
N ARG A 71 3.57 -2.54 -7.34
CA ARG A 71 2.63 -1.40 -7.35
C ARG A 71 3.08 -0.40 -8.41
N ASP A 72 2.89 0.88 -8.13
CA ASP A 72 3.13 1.95 -9.06
C ASP A 72 4.64 2.32 -9.20
N SER A 73 5.57 1.52 -8.65
CA SER A 73 7.03 1.83 -8.65
C SER A 73 7.57 2.14 -10.05
N TYR A 74 7.22 1.32 -11.05
CA TYR A 74 7.65 1.54 -12.44
C TYR A 74 7.12 2.87 -12.99
N PHE A 75 5.84 3.17 -12.71
CA PHE A 75 5.19 4.38 -13.19
C PHE A 75 5.83 5.62 -12.56
N ILE A 76 6.04 5.61 -11.23
CA ILE A 76 6.67 6.72 -10.50
C ILE A 76 8.06 7.00 -11.08
N VAL A 77 8.90 5.98 -11.24
CA VAL A 77 10.25 6.16 -11.80
C VAL A 77 10.20 6.62 -13.25
N HIS A 78 9.31 6.07 -14.07
CA HIS A 78 9.13 6.51 -15.46
C HIS A 78 8.76 7.99 -15.54
N ILE A 79 7.77 8.43 -14.76
CA ILE A 79 7.35 9.83 -14.74
C ILE A 79 8.50 10.73 -14.29
N VAL A 80 9.11 10.44 -13.15
CA VAL A 80 10.12 11.33 -12.56
C VAL A 80 11.39 11.37 -13.41
N LYS A 81 11.90 10.22 -13.84
CA LYS A 81 13.14 10.14 -14.64
C LYS A 81 12.93 10.44 -16.11
N ASN A 82 11.97 9.78 -16.78
CA ASN A 82 11.89 9.84 -18.23
C ASN A 82 11.05 11.00 -18.73
N ILE A 83 9.99 11.38 -18.01
CA ILE A 83 9.13 12.51 -18.41
C ILE A 83 9.70 13.81 -17.87
N PHE A 84 9.98 13.89 -16.56
CA PHE A 84 10.49 15.10 -15.92
C PHE A 84 12.02 15.21 -15.88
N LYS A 85 12.77 14.21 -16.37
CA LYS A 85 14.24 14.28 -16.48
C LYS A 85 14.94 14.57 -15.15
N MET A 86 14.39 14.09 -14.04
CA MET A 86 15.06 14.13 -12.74
C MET A 86 16.04 12.96 -12.62
N HIS A 87 17.06 13.10 -11.77
CA HIS A 87 18.00 12.04 -11.43
C HIS A 87 17.68 11.45 -10.04
N PRO A 88 16.81 10.44 -9.94
CA PRO A 88 16.42 9.90 -8.64
C PRO A 88 17.45 8.92 -8.07
N LEU A 89 17.63 8.97 -6.76
CA LEU A 89 18.16 7.87 -5.96
C LEU A 89 17.01 6.94 -5.57
N LEU A 90 17.05 5.69 -6.01
CA LEU A 90 16.05 4.71 -5.62
C LEU A 90 16.34 4.19 -4.21
N VAL A 91 15.32 4.11 -3.38
CA VAL A 91 15.45 3.64 -1.99
C VAL A 91 14.46 2.51 -1.77
N SER A 92 14.97 1.36 -1.33
CA SER A 92 14.16 0.15 -1.16
C SER A 92 14.40 -0.46 0.22
N TYR A 93 13.30 -0.73 0.92
CA TYR A 93 13.30 -1.44 2.19
C TYR A 93 12.85 -2.88 1.94
N ASN A 94 13.63 -3.84 2.42
CA ASN A 94 13.34 -5.26 2.23
C ASN A 94 12.24 -5.74 3.19
N LYS A 95 11.14 -6.23 2.63
CA LYS A 95 9.97 -6.71 3.39
C LYS A 95 10.18 -8.09 4.04
N GLN A 96 11.28 -8.80 3.79
CA GLN A 96 11.53 -10.22 4.13
C GLN A 96 10.63 -11.23 3.39
N TYR A 97 9.40 -10.87 3.06
CA TYR A 97 8.38 -11.74 2.47
C TYR A 97 8.41 -11.76 0.93
N ASN A 98 9.58 -11.56 0.32
CA ASN A 98 9.66 -11.28 -1.11
C ASN A 98 9.41 -12.53 -1.95
N THR A 99 8.68 -12.37 -3.05
CA THR A 99 8.59 -13.37 -4.13
C THR A 99 9.80 -13.27 -5.06
N LYS A 100 10.12 -14.36 -5.77
CA LYS A 100 11.16 -14.34 -6.82
C LYS A 100 10.75 -13.38 -7.94
N MET A 101 9.46 -13.32 -8.29
CA MET A 101 8.93 -12.33 -9.23
C MET A 101 9.15 -10.88 -8.78
N GLY A 102 8.88 -10.55 -7.51
CA GLY A 102 9.10 -9.22 -6.97
C GLY A 102 10.55 -8.76 -7.06
N ILE A 103 11.46 -9.68 -6.70
CA ILE A 103 12.90 -9.45 -6.81
C ILE A 103 13.31 -9.20 -8.26
N ARG A 104 12.82 -10.01 -9.21
CA ARG A 104 13.09 -9.79 -10.63
C ARG A 104 12.54 -8.44 -11.07
N ASN A 105 11.28 -8.12 -10.77
CA ASN A 105 10.70 -6.83 -11.12
C ASN A 105 11.54 -5.66 -10.56
N LEU A 106 12.04 -5.72 -9.33
CA LEU A 106 12.92 -4.68 -8.78
C LEU A 106 14.28 -4.63 -9.49
N ALA A 107 14.87 -5.78 -9.81
CA ALA A 107 16.13 -5.87 -10.55
C ALA A 107 16.00 -5.33 -11.98
N TYR A 108 14.90 -5.60 -12.68
CA TYR A 108 14.59 -5.02 -13.98
C TYR A 108 14.35 -3.52 -13.89
N LEU A 109 13.62 -3.05 -12.87
CA LEU A 109 13.34 -1.64 -12.67
C LEU A 109 14.65 -0.84 -12.60
N ARG A 110 15.56 -1.21 -11.69
CA ARG A 110 16.82 -0.48 -11.54
C ARG A 110 17.68 -0.50 -12.82
N THR A 111 17.71 -1.62 -13.54
CA THR A 111 18.57 -1.80 -14.72
C THR A 111 18.00 -1.08 -15.94
N LEU A 112 16.69 -1.21 -16.20
CA LEU A 112 16.03 -0.58 -17.33
C LEU A 112 16.03 0.95 -17.23
N PHE A 113 15.82 1.47 -16.02
CA PHE A 113 15.88 2.92 -15.79
C PHE A 113 17.32 3.42 -15.59
N GLY A 114 18.31 2.56 -15.34
CA GLY A 114 19.70 2.96 -15.08
C GLY A 114 19.81 3.90 -13.89
N CYS A 115 19.21 3.54 -12.76
CA CYS A 115 19.22 4.33 -11.53
C CYS A 115 20.07 3.68 -10.44
N ASP A 116 20.75 4.50 -9.66
CA ASP A 116 21.36 4.06 -8.40
C ASP A 116 20.28 3.65 -7.40
N ILE A 117 20.57 2.62 -6.62
CA ILE A 117 19.63 2.07 -5.64
C ILE A 117 20.33 1.74 -4.32
N ILE A 118 19.74 2.17 -3.22
CA ILE A 118 20.12 1.76 -1.87
C ILE A 118 19.06 0.82 -1.32
N ASN A 119 19.51 -0.32 -0.79
CA ASN A 119 18.64 -1.32 -0.18
C ASN A 119 18.97 -1.50 1.30
N LEU A 120 17.95 -1.50 2.17
CA LEU A 120 18.08 -1.88 3.57
C LEU A 120 17.43 -3.24 3.82
N THR A 121 18.22 -4.21 4.27
CA THR A 121 17.74 -5.51 4.76
C THR A 121 18.04 -5.62 6.25
N VAL A 122 17.00 -5.56 7.08
CA VAL A 122 17.13 -5.71 8.53
C VAL A 122 17.30 -7.19 8.88
N SER A 123 18.08 -7.51 9.93
CA SER A 123 18.28 -8.88 10.39
C SER A 123 16.94 -9.63 10.60
N PRO A 124 16.77 -10.85 10.04
CA PRO A 124 15.52 -11.61 10.16
C PRO A 124 15.09 -11.82 11.61
N GLU A 125 16.02 -12.10 12.53
CA GLU A 125 15.69 -12.33 13.95
C GLU A 125 15.15 -11.08 14.64
N ARG A 126 15.69 -9.90 14.28
CA ARG A 126 15.16 -8.61 14.73
C ARG A 126 13.75 -8.39 14.21
N VAL A 127 13.53 -8.65 12.92
CA VAL A 127 12.20 -8.50 12.31
C VAL A 127 11.18 -9.47 12.92
N LYS A 128 11.56 -10.72 13.20
CA LYS A 128 10.68 -11.69 13.87
C LYS A 128 10.22 -11.22 15.25
N ARG A 129 11.14 -10.72 16.10
CA ARG A 129 10.77 -10.16 17.42
C ARG A 129 9.77 -9.01 17.29
N ILE A 130 10.05 -8.05 16.40
CA ILE A 130 9.16 -6.91 16.10
C ILE A 130 7.79 -7.39 15.58
N THR A 131 7.79 -8.41 14.73
CA THR A 131 6.56 -8.99 14.15
C THR A 131 5.70 -9.64 15.22
N ARG A 132 6.28 -10.43 16.14
CA ARG A 132 5.53 -11.03 17.28
C ARG A 132 4.93 -9.95 18.17
N GLU A 133 5.69 -8.92 18.50
CA GLU A 133 5.21 -7.83 19.35
C GLU A 133 4.10 -7.00 18.67
N SER A 134 4.27 -6.67 17.39
CA SER A 134 3.26 -5.90 16.63
C SER A 134 1.99 -6.70 16.36
N LEU A 135 2.08 -8.03 16.23
CA LEU A 135 0.92 -8.93 16.22
C LEU A 135 0.15 -8.85 17.56
N LYS A 136 0.84 -8.97 18.70
CA LYS A 136 0.22 -8.81 20.02
C LYS A 136 -0.46 -7.46 20.20
N LYS A 137 0.26 -6.36 19.91
CA LYS A 137 -0.20 -4.99 20.20
C LYS A 137 -1.24 -4.43 19.23
N ARG A 138 -1.18 -4.84 17.96
CA ARG A 138 -1.97 -4.23 16.88
C ARG A 138 -2.64 -5.24 15.95
N GLY A 139 -2.39 -6.53 16.11
CA GLY A 139 -2.84 -7.55 15.17
C GLY A 139 -2.32 -7.25 13.77
N SER A 140 -1.05 -6.86 13.64
CA SER A 140 -0.43 -6.52 12.36
C SER A 140 0.89 -7.23 12.20
N MET A 141 0.94 -8.18 11.27
CA MET A 141 2.20 -8.79 10.82
C MET A 141 3.07 -7.84 9.97
N TYR A 142 2.48 -6.76 9.47
CA TYR A 142 3.07 -5.92 8.42
C TYR A 142 3.60 -4.59 8.95
N TRP A 143 3.54 -4.38 10.27
CA TRP A 143 3.99 -3.13 10.91
C TRP A 143 5.44 -2.79 10.53
N HIS A 144 6.35 -3.76 10.53
CA HIS A 144 7.75 -3.51 10.19
C HIS A 144 7.92 -3.09 8.72
N CYS A 145 7.10 -3.64 7.80
CA CYS A 145 7.12 -3.25 6.40
C CYS A 145 6.68 -1.79 6.24
N LEU A 146 5.59 -1.40 6.91
CA LEU A 146 5.08 -0.03 6.91
C LEU A 146 6.09 0.93 7.53
N ALA A 147 6.62 0.60 8.71
CA ALA A 147 7.59 1.41 9.42
C ALA A 147 8.87 1.61 8.62
N GLY A 148 9.44 0.53 8.06
CA GLY A 148 10.68 0.56 7.30
C GLY A 148 10.54 1.29 5.96
N THR A 149 9.48 1.01 5.20
CA THR A 149 9.25 1.62 3.88
C THR A 149 9.00 3.13 3.97
N THR A 150 8.38 3.59 5.07
CA THR A 150 8.07 5.02 5.26
C THR A 150 9.22 5.81 5.88
N VAL A 151 10.11 5.18 6.67
CA VAL A 151 11.20 5.89 7.36
C VAL A 151 12.52 5.85 6.62
N PHE A 152 12.83 4.75 5.93
CA PHE A 152 14.13 4.57 5.30
C PHE A 152 14.41 5.61 4.19
N PRO A 153 13.43 6.00 3.36
CA PRO A 153 13.61 7.13 2.44
C PRO A 153 13.91 8.45 3.15
N VAL A 154 13.30 8.71 4.30
CA VAL A 154 13.52 9.93 5.10
C VAL A 154 14.91 9.93 5.73
N GLN A 155 15.33 8.81 6.30
CA GLN A 155 16.69 8.63 6.80
C GLN A 155 17.73 8.82 5.67
N THR A 156 17.43 8.31 4.48
CA THR A 156 18.29 8.47 3.30
C THR A 156 18.35 9.93 2.85
N ALA A 157 17.22 10.64 2.85
CA ALA A 157 17.16 12.07 2.54
C ALA A 157 18.06 12.89 3.45
N VAL A 158 18.00 12.64 4.77
CA VAL A 158 18.86 13.29 5.75
C VAL A 158 20.33 12.92 5.54
N LYS A 159 20.63 11.62 5.43
CA LYS A 159 22.00 11.09 5.34
C LYS A 159 22.75 11.58 4.10
N PHE A 160 22.08 11.61 2.95
CA PHE A 160 22.66 12.02 1.67
C PHE A 160 22.37 13.49 1.32
N ARG A 161 21.68 14.22 2.21
CA ARG A 161 21.25 15.61 2.01
C ARG A 161 20.51 15.81 0.68
N ILE A 162 19.55 14.92 0.41
CA ILE A 162 18.66 14.99 -0.75
C ILE A 162 17.30 15.44 -0.25
N PRO A 163 16.90 16.70 -0.45
CA PRO A 163 15.74 17.29 0.23
C PRO A 163 14.40 16.79 -0.30
N LEU A 164 14.30 16.37 -1.56
CA LEU A 164 13.02 15.96 -2.16
C LEU A 164 12.83 14.45 -2.13
N ILE A 165 11.72 13.99 -1.57
CA ILE A 165 11.22 12.62 -1.69
C ILE A 165 9.94 12.63 -2.52
N VAL A 166 9.87 11.76 -3.53
CA VAL A 166 8.71 11.62 -4.41
C VAL A 166 8.01 10.30 -4.14
N TRP A 167 6.81 10.37 -3.56
CA TRP A 167 5.95 9.25 -3.27
C TRP A 167 4.93 9.02 -4.40
N GLY A 168 4.33 7.84 -4.43
CA GLY A 168 3.22 7.50 -5.33
C GLY A 168 1.91 8.17 -4.92
N ALA A 169 0.83 7.40 -4.86
CA ALA A 169 -0.44 7.90 -4.37
C ALA A 169 -0.49 8.02 -2.84
N HIS A 170 -1.00 9.15 -2.35
CA HIS A 170 -1.45 9.30 -0.98
C HIS A 170 -2.72 8.46 -0.75
N GLN A 171 -2.59 7.39 0.03
CA GLN A 171 -3.64 6.39 0.24
C GLN A 171 -4.96 7.02 0.73
N ASP A 172 -4.88 7.97 1.65
CA ASP A 172 -6.07 8.49 2.32
C ASP A 172 -6.83 9.49 1.46
N CYS A 173 -6.13 10.15 0.52
CA CYS A 173 -6.78 10.95 -0.52
C CYS A 173 -7.54 10.03 -1.49
N ASP A 174 -6.88 8.97 -1.97
CA ASP A 174 -7.45 8.09 -3.01
C ASP A 174 -8.53 7.11 -2.49
N GLN A 175 -8.38 6.59 -1.27
CA GLN A 175 -9.26 5.57 -0.70
C GLN A 175 -10.43 6.17 0.08
N VAL A 176 -10.15 7.01 1.06
CA VAL A 176 -11.17 7.50 2.00
C VAL A 176 -11.52 8.96 1.83
N GLY A 177 -10.82 9.71 0.98
CA GLY A 177 -11.08 11.13 0.76
C GLY A 177 -10.92 11.95 2.04
N MET A 178 -9.88 11.64 2.83
CA MET A 178 -9.54 12.42 4.02
C MET A 178 -9.06 13.83 3.67
N PHE A 179 -8.41 13.94 2.51
CA PHE A 179 -7.89 15.17 1.94
C PHE A 179 -8.38 15.31 0.50
N SER A 180 -8.56 16.54 0.05
CA SER A 180 -8.75 16.90 -1.35
C SER A 180 -7.43 16.86 -2.10
N HIS A 181 -7.47 16.67 -3.42
CA HIS A 181 -6.30 16.90 -4.27
C HIS A 181 -5.87 18.38 -4.26
N LEU A 182 -6.76 19.31 -3.87
CA LEU A 182 -6.48 20.74 -3.71
C LEU A 182 -5.67 21.07 -2.45
N ASP A 183 -5.68 20.18 -1.44
CA ASP A 183 -4.91 20.38 -0.21
C ASP A 183 -3.40 20.15 -0.44
N GLU A 184 -3.05 19.44 -1.52
CA GLU A 184 -1.67 19.14 -1.92
C GLU A 184 -0.80 18.60 -0.78
N VAL A 185 -1.40 17.73 0.03
CA VAL A 185 -0.77 17.21 1.24
C VAL A 185 0.60 16.61 0.96
N GLU A 186 1.54 16.88 1.87
CA GLU A 186 2.87 16.29 1.89
C GLU A 186 3.00 15.32 3.07
N MET A 187 3.97 14.42 2.96
CA MET A 187 4.27 13.46 4.00
C MET A 187 4.69 14.18 5.28
N THR A 188 4.08 13.79 6.40
CA THR A 188 4.48 14.25 7.73
C THR A 188 4.70 13.07 8.68
N ARG A 189 5.57 13.26 9.68
CA ARG A 189 5.74 12.29 10.77
C ARG A 189 4.41 12.00 11.48
N LYS A 190 3.58 13.05 11.66
CA LYS A 190 2.26 12.94 12.30
C LYS A 190 1.36 11.97 11.52
N TYR A 191 1.21 12.18 10.21
CA TYR A 191 0.42 11.29 9.36
C TYR A 191 0.92 9.84 9.45
N ARG A 192 2.24 9.63 9.29
CA ARG A 192 2.88 8.32 9.41
C ARG A 192 2.54 7.64 10.74
N LYS A 193 2.65 8.36 11.85
CA LYS A 193 2.36 7.84 13.18
C LYS A 193 0.89 7.44 13.31
N GLU A 194 -0.02 8.35 12.99
CA GLU A 194 -1.46 8.19 13.25
C GLU A 194 -2.11 7.17 12.32
N HIS A 195 -1.70 7.13 11.04
CA HIS A 195 -2.36 6.34 10.00
C HIS A 195 -1.53 5.12 9.59
N ASP A 196 -0.29 5.30 9.12
CA ASP A 196 0.53 4.18 8.61
C ASP A 196 0.91 3.20 9.74
N LEU A 197 1.20 3.71 10.93
CA LEU A 197 1.70 2.92 12.06
C LEU A 197 0.66 2.60 13.12
N MET A 198 -0.63 2.86 12.86
CA MET A 198 -1.71 2.58 13.81
C MET A 198 -1.41 3.17 15.20
N SER A 199 -0.90 4.40 15.23
CA SER A 199 -0.50 5.12 16.45
C SER A 199 0.54 4.38 17.30
N LEU A 200 1.42 3.59 16.68
CA LEU A 200 2.51 2.87 17.36
C LEU A 200 3.85 3.15 16.66
N GLU A 201 4.56 4.20 17.10
CA GLU A 201 5.92 4.46 16.61
C GLU A 201 6.94 3.44 17.16
N ALA A 202 8.13 3.44 16.55
CA ALA A 202 9.20 2.48 16.80
C ALA A 202 9.65 2.45 18.27
N GLU A 203 9.85 3.63 18.86
CA GLU A 203 10.27 3.80 20.24
C GLU A 203 9.19 3.29 21.20
N ALA A 204 7.91 3.60 20.92
CA ALA A 204 6.78 3.12 21.70
C ALA A 204 6.63 1.58 21.64
N LEU A 205 6.94 0.97 20.50
CA LEU A 205 6.96 -0.49 20.37
C LEU A 205 7.98 -1.12 21.33
N ALA A 206 9.21 -0.57 21.40
CA ALA A 206 10.25 -1.05 22.31
C ALA A 206 9.93 -0.76 23.79
N TYR A 207 9.52 0.46 24.14
CA TYR A 207 9.24 0.82 25.54
C TYR A 207 8.10 0.02 26.16
N GLN A 208 7.18 -0.47 25.33
CA GLN A 208 6.03 -1.23 25.80
C GLN A 208 6.20 -2.75 25.60
N SER A 209 7.40 -3.23 25.25
CA SER A 209 7.69 -4.65 25.02
C SER A 209 8.71 -5.18 26.02
N GLN A 210 8.59 -6.48 26.34
CA GLN A 210 9.62 -7.22 27.09
C GLN A 210 10.60 -7.95 26.16
N GLU A 211 10.28 -8.06 24.87
CA GLU A 211 11.06 -8.82 23.87
C GLU A 211 11.81 -7.92 22.89
N VAL A 212 11.28 -6.72 22.60
CA VAL A 212 11.84 -5.77 21.62
C VAL A 212 12.65 -4.70 22.33
N THR A 213 13.92 -4.56 21.95
CA THR A 213 14.84 -3.57 22.53
C THR A 213 14.94 -2.29 21.71
N LEU A 214 15.56 -1.24 22.28
CA LEU A 214 15.88 -0.02 21.52
C LEU A 214 16.81 -0.28 20.32
N SER A 215 17.76 -1.22 20.45
CA SER A 215 18.61 -1.62 19.32
C SER A 215 17.82 -2.31 18.22
N ASP A 216 16.76 -3.04 18.56
CA ASP A 216 15.90 -3.67 17.57
C ASP A 216 15.13 -2.65 16.73
N ILE A 217 14.72 -1.54 17.33
CA ILE A 217 13.89 -0.53 16.65
C ILE A 217 14.69 0.55 15.93
N GLU A 218 16.01 0.62 16.12
CA GLU A 218 16.90 1.63 15.52
C GLU A 218 16.68 1.83 14.01
N PRO A 219 16.54 0.78 13.16
CA PRO A 219 16.29 0.98 11.73
C PRO A 219 14.96 1.67 11.40
N TYR A 220 14.05 1.75 12.38
CA TYR A 220 12.69 2.27 12.22
C TYR A 220 12.46 3.65 12.87
N VAL A 221 13.47 4.18 13.56
CA VAL A 221 13.42 5.47 14.23
C VAL A 221 13.38 6.60 13.20
N TYR A 222 12.41 7.49 13.37
CA TYR A 222 12.24 8.64 12.49
C TYR A 222 13.31 9.70 12.80
N PRO A 223 13.96 10.33 11.80
CA PRO A 223 14.93 11.39 12.04
C PRO A 223 14.36 12.53 12.88
N HIS A 224 15.20 13.20 13.65
CA HIS A 224 14.78 14.30 14.50
C HIS A 224 14.43 15.55 13.65
N ASP A 225 13.47 16.36 14.10
CA ASP A 225 12.98 17.53 13.34
C ASP A 225 14.11 18.49 12.93
N LYS A 226 15.08 18.75 13.83
CA LYS A 226 16.30 19.52 13.53
C LYS A 226 17.14 18.95 12.36
N GLU A 227 17.19 17.63 12.19
CA GLU A 227 17.92 17.00 11.08
C GLU A 227 17.15 17.16 9.77
N LEU A 228 15.82 17.08 9.82
CA LEU A 228 14.93 17.31 8.68
C LEU A 228 14.98 18.76 8.23
N GLU A 229 14.92 19.70 9.18
CA GLU A 229 15.00 21.15 8.93
C GLU A 229 16.35 21.54 8.33
N ALA A 230 17.45 20.99 8.84
CA ALA A 230 18.80 21.27 8.33
C ALA A 230 18.99 20.88 6.85
N VAL A 231 18.22 19.91 6.35
CA VAL A 231 18.23 19.50 4.95
C VAL A 231 17.09 20.15 4.15
N GLY A 232 15.98 20.51 4.81
CA GLY A 232 14.74 20.95 4.15
C GLY A 232 13.97 19.79 3.53
N VAL A 233 13.90 18.64 4.21
CA VAL A 233 13.27 17.43 3.66
C VAL A 233 11.77 17.65 3.43
N ARG A 234 11.33 17.42 2.18
CA ARG A 234 9.92 17.43 1.76
C ARG A 234 9.55 16.11 1.09
N GLY A 235 8.32 15.67 1.29
CA GLY A 235 7.80 14.43 0.71
C GLY A 235 6.51 14.69 -0.05
N ILE A 236 6.60 14.82 -1.37
CA ILE A 236 5.41 15.09 -2.22
C ILE A 236 4.79 13.79 -2.72
N TYR A 237 3.47 13.78 -2.92
CA TYR A 237 2.76 12.66 -3.54
C TYR A 237 2.39 12.98 -4.99
N LEU A 238 2.71 12.08 -5.92
CA LEU A 238 2.45 12.31 -7.35
C LEU A 238 0.95 12.39 -7.68
N ASN A 239 0.08 11.74 -6.91
CA ASN A 239 -1.36 11.82 -7.17
C ASN A 239 -1.96 13.21 -6.90
N ASN A 240 -1.25 14.12 -6.23
CA ASN A 240 -1.65 15.53 -6.15
C ASN A 240 -1.53 16.24 -7.51
N TYR A 241 -0.66 15.75 -8.39
CA TYR A 241 -0.27 16.45 -9.62
C TYR A 241 -0.60 15.70 -10.90
N ILE A 242 -0.81 14.39 -10.80
CA ILE A 242 -1.06 13.49 -11.93
C ILE A 242 -2.31 12.69 -11.62
N ARG A 243 -3.22 12.61 -12.61
CA ARG A 243 -4.44 11.82 -12.48
C ARG A 243 -4.10 10.36 -12.17
N TRP A 244 -4.44 9.92 -10.98
CA TRP A 244 -4.08 8.57 -10.54
C TRP A 244 -5.11 7.52 -10.98
N ASP A 245 -4.64 6.53 -11.74
CA ASP A 245 -5.35 5.30 -12.08
C ASP A 245 -4.35 4.14 -12.13
N SER A 246 -4.25 3.40 -11.03
CA SER A 246 -3.27 2.32 -10.90
C SER A 246 -3.39 1.27 -11.99
N LYS A 247 -4.58 0.93 -12.50
CA LYS A 247 -4.68 -0.08 -13.57
C LYS A 247 -4.07 0.45 -14.86
N ALA A 248 -4.48 1.64 -15.30
CA ALA A 248 -3.97 2.23 -16.53
C ALA A 248 -2.45 2.45 -16.46
N GLN A 249 -1.95 2.88 -15.30
CA GLN A 249 -0.52 3.05 -15.04
C GLN A 249 0.24 1.71 -15.11
N HIS A 250 -0.27 0.64 -14.49
CA HIS A 250 0.35 -0.69 -14.62
C HIS A 250 0.34 -1.18 -16.07
N GLU A 251 -0.77 -1.01 -16.80
CA GLU A 251 -0.85 -1.45 -18.20
C GLU A 251 0.17 -0.73 -19.10
N GLN A 252 0.37 0.58 -18.89
CA GLN A 252 1.43 1.33 -19.56
C GLN A 252 2.82 0.77 -19.22
N MET A 253 3.07 0.42 -17.97
CA MET A 253 4.37 -0.11 -17.54
C MET A 253 4.59 -1.57 -17.97
N ILE A 254 3.51 -2.35 -18.09
CA ILE A 254 3.52 -3.68 -18.68
C ILE A 254 3.92 -3.59 -20.15
N GLU A 255 3.31 -2.67 -20.91
CA GLU A 255 3.64 -2.48 -22.33
C GLU A 255 5.07 -1.98 -22.52
N ALA A 256 5.48 -0.95 -21.77
CA ALA A 256 6.78 -0.31 -21.94
C ALA A 256 7.96 -1.14 -21.40
N TYR A 257 7.75 -1.87 -20.29
CA TYR A 257 8.85 -2.48 -19.53
C TYR A 257 8.67 -3.97 -19.22
N ARG A 258 7.55 -4.57 -19.66
CA ARG A 258 7.20 -5.97 -19.37
C ARG A 258 7.26 -6.26 -17.87
N TYR A 259 6.59 -5.42 -17.10
CA TYR A 259 6.31 -5.66 -15.68
C TYR A 259 5.63 -7.02 -15.49
N GLU A 260 6.17 -7.88 -14.62
CA GLU A 260 5.59 -9.20 -14.36
C GLU A 260 4.37 -9.10 -13.43
N THR A 261 3.33 -9.85 -13.77
CA THR A 261 2.02 -9.87 -13.10
C THR A 261 1.73 -11.26 -12.53
N MET A 262 0.92 -11.36 -11.47
CA MET A 262 0.62 -12.64 -10.81
C MET A 262 -0.84 -12.73 -10.38
N VAL A 263 -1.42 -13.94 -10.45
CA VAL A 263 -2.72 -14.21 -9.81
C VAL A 263 -2.59 -14.09 -8.30
N GLN A 264 -3.54 -13.39 -7.68
CA GLN A 264 -3.57 -13.20 -6.23
C GLN A 264 -4.73 -13.96 -5.59
N GLN A 265 -4.55 -14.39 -4.35
CA GLN A 265 -5.46 -15.31 -3.68
C GLN A 265 -6.80 -14.67 -3.31
N ARG A 266 -6.77 -13.40 -2.89
CA ARG A 266 -7.91 -12.71 -2.26
C ARG A 266 -8.33 -11.42 -2.98
N THR A 267 -7.94 -11.27 -4.24
CA THR A 267 -8.37 -10.15 -5.08
C THR A 267 -8.32 -10.50 -6.57
N PHE A 268 -9.07 -9.76 -7.39
CA PHE A 268 -9.07 -9.90 -8.84
C PHE A 268 -7.97 -9.10 -9.55
N ASP A 269 -7.30 -8.20 -8.82
CA ASP A 269 -6.16 -7.42 -9.33
C ASP A 269 -4.93 -8.32 -9.41
N THR A 270 -4.32 -8.40 -10.59
CA THR A 270 -3.13 -9.25 -10.84
C THR A 270 -1.83 -8.45 -10.95
N TYR A 271 -1.88 -7.15 -10.65
CA TYR A 271 -0.78 -6.22 -10.87
C TYR A 271 -0.13 -5.79 -9.55
N ASN A 272 -0.94 -5.41 -8.57
CA ASN A 272 -0.43 -4.86 -7.32
C ASN A 272 0.17 -5.95 -6.41
N ASP A 273 1.22 -5.60 -5.64
CA ASP A 273 1.76 -6.42 -4.54
C ASP A 273 2.26 -7.82 -4.91
N VAL A 274 2.56 -8.07 -6.18
CA VAL A 274 3.17 -9.32 -6.66
C VAL A 274 4.55 -9.57 -6.05
N ASP A 275 5.14 -8.57 -5.39
CA ASP A 275 6.43 -8.65 -4.71
C ASP A 275 6.37 -9.30 -3.33
N CYS A 276 5.18 -9.61 -2.79
CA CYS A 276 5.04 -10.08 -1.43
C CYS A 276 4.12 -11.31 -1.36
N PHE A 277 4.60 -12.39 -0.74
CA PHE A 277 3.79 -13.59 -0.51
C PHE A 277 2.51 -13.30 0.28
N HIS A 278 2.58 -12.36 1.22
CA HIS A 278 1.57 -12.23 2.27
C HIS A 278 0.60 -11.08 2.11
N TYR A 279 0.94 -10.06 1.32
CA TYR A 279 0.17 -8.83 1.32
C TYR A 279 -1.28 -9.03 0.86
N SER A 280 -1.49 -9.81 -0.21
CA SER A 280 -2.82 -10.20 -0.70
C SER A 280 -3.25 -11.61 -0.26
N GLY A 281 -2.59 -12.15 0.78
CA GLY A 281 -2.87 -13.43 1.42
C GLY A 281 -3.21 -13.21 2.89
N ILE A 282 -2.36 -13.70 3.80
CA ILE A 282 -2.63 -13.63 5.24
C ILE A 282 -2.72 -12.20 5.80
N HIS A 283 -1.98 -11.21 5.27
CA HIS A 283 -2.10 -9.81 5.69
C HIS A 283 -3.51 -9.26 5.43
N ASP A 284 -4.03 -9.51 4.22
CA ASP A 284 -5.39 -9.13 3.86
C ASP A 284 -6.44 -9.89 4.69
N TYR A 285 -6.20 -11.17 4.95
CA TYR A 285 -7.13 -11.95 5.76
C TYR A 285 -7.20 -11.42 7.19
N ILE A 286 -6.07 -11.01 7.80
CA ILE A 286 -6.06 -10.31 9.09
C ILE A 286 -6.90 -9.02 9.01
N LYS A 287 -6.78 -8.21 7.95
CA LYS A 287 -7.62 -7.01 7.74
C LYS A 287 -9.10 -7.38 7.76
N PHE A 288 -9.50 -8.42 7.03
CA PHE A 288 -10.87 -8.92 7.01
C PHE A 288 -11.34 -9.35 8.41
N LEU A 289 -10.54 -10.13 9.13
CA LEU A 289 -10.92 -10.58 10.48
C LEU A 289 -11.07 -9.41 11.45
N LYS A 290 -10.25 -8.36 11.32
CA LYS A 290 -10.34 -7.17 12.17
C LYS A 290 -11.55 -6.30 11.86
N TRP A 291 -11.75 -5.97 10.58
CA TRP A 291 -12.66 -4.89 10.18
C TRP A 291 -13.92 -5.34 9.43
N GLY A 292 -14.01 -6.63 9.09
CA GLY A 292 -15.18 -7.21 8.40
C GLY A 292 -15.16 -7.05 6.87
N TYR A 293 -14.09 -6.49 6.29
CA TYR A 293 -13.89 -6.39 4.85
C TYR A 293 -12.41 -6.54 4.47
N GLY A 294 -12.14 -7.06 3.27
CA GLY A 294 -10.78 -7.26 2.75
C GLY A 294 -10.45 -6.34 1.57
N LYS A 295 -9.27 -6.56 1.00
CA LYS A 295 -8.66 -5.81 -0.11
C LYS A 295 -9.46 -5.89 -1.39
N VAL A 296 -10.18 -6.99 -1.62
CA VAL A 296 -11.12 -7.07 -2.75
C VAL A 296 -12.15 -5.94 -2.71
N THR A 297 -12.59 -5.50 -1.52
CA THR A 297 -13.50 -4.38 -1.36
C THR A 297 -12.82 -3.04 -1.68
N ASP A 298 -11.54 -2.87 -1.34
CA ASP A 298 -10.76 -1.70 -1.75
C ASP A 298 -10.67 -1.61 -3.28
N HIS A 299 -10.26 -2.72 -3.91
CA HIS A 299 -10.10 -2.79 -5.36
C HIS A 299 -11.45 -2.62 -6.08
N ALA A 300 -12.51 -3.32 -5.65
CA ALA A 300 -13.84 -3.15 -6.22
C ALA A 300 -14.34 -1.71 -6.08
N SER A 301 -14.12 -1.08 -4.91
CA SER A 301 -14.49 0.33 -4.69
C SER A 301 -13.74 1.28 -5.63
N ARG A 302 -12.43 1.06 -5.83
CA ARG A 302 -11.61 1.81 -6.80
C ARG A 302 -12.15 1.65 -8.22
N GLU A 303 -12.43 0.42 -8.66
CA GLU A 303 -12.91 0.16 -10.01
C GLU A 303 -14.34 0.67 -10.27
N ILE A 304 -15.19 0.71 -9.25
CA ILE A 304 -16.50 1.37 -9.32
C ILE A 304 -16.33 2.88 -9.53
N ARG A 305 -15.46 3.52 -8.73
CA ARG A 305 -15.18 4.96 -8.84
C ARG A 305 -14.57 5.35 -10.18
N LEU A 306 -13.76 4.48 -10.77
CA LEU A 306 -13.20 4.61 -12.11
C LEU A 306 -14.16 4.16 -13.22
N LYS A 307 -15.43 3.85 -12.90
CA LYS A 307 -16.48 3.50 -13.87
C LYS A 307 -16.13 2.26 -14.73
N ARG A 308 -15.28 1.37 -14.21
CA ARG A 308 -14.92 0.08 -14.84
C ARG A 308 -15.76 -1.10 -14.32
N MET A 309 -16.48 -0.88 -13.24
CA MET A 309 -17.27 -1.90 -12.55
C MET A 309 -18.58 -1.28 -12.06
N THR A 310 -19.69 -1.98 -12.24
CA THR A 310 -20.95 -1.65 -11.55
C THR A 310 -20.86 -2.04 -10.07
N ARG A 311 -21.76 -1.50 -9.24
CA ARG A 311 -21.82 -1.89 -7.81
C ARG A 311 -22.03 -3.40 -7.67
N GLU A 312 -22.92 -3.96 -8.48
CA GLU A 312 -23.30 -5.37 -8.47
C GLU A 312 -22.13 -6.28 -8.88
N GLU A 313 -21.36 -5.89 -9.91
CA GLU A 313 -20.12 -6.58 -10.29
C GLU A 313 -19.09 -6.52 -9.16
N GLY A 314 -18.99 -5.39 -8.47
CA GLY A 314 -18.11 -5.24 -7.30
C GLY A 314 -18.49 -6.16 -6.16
N ILE A 315 -19.78 -6.24 -5.82
CA ILE A 315 -20.29 -7.16 -4.80
C ILE A 315 -20.03 -8.62 -5.20
N ALA A 316 -20.18 -8.97 -6.49
CA ALA A 316 -19.85 -10.30 -6.98
C ALA A 316 -18.36 -10.64 -6.78
N MET A 317 -17.45 -9.69 -6.98
CA MET A 317 -16.03 -9.87 -6.68
C MET A 317 -15.78 -10.05 -5.18
N VAL A 318 -16.40 -9.22 -4.33
CA VAL A 318 -16.28 -9.37 -2.87
C VAL A 318 -16.75 -10.76 -2.43
N ARG A 319 -17.89 -11.24 -2.94
CA ARG A 319 -18.42 -12.58 -2.65
C ARG A 319 -17.45 -13.69 -3.03
N LYS A 320 -16.77 -13.53 -4.17
CA LYS A 320 -15.81 -14.50 -4.70
C LYS A 320 -14.53 -14.58 -3.85
N TYR A 321 -13.99 -13.46 -3.38
CA TYR A 321 -12.63 -13.42 -2.82
C TYR A 321 -12.57 -13.20 -1.30
N GLN A 322 -13.52 -12.49 -0.68
CA GLN A 322 -13.39 -12.04 0.71
C GLN A 322 -13.20 -13.18 1.72
N ASN A 323 -13.86 -14.32 1.49
CA ASN A 323 -13.84 -15.46 2.42
C ASN A 323 -12.81 -16.55 2.06
N VAL A 324 -11.98 -16.33 1.03
CA VAL A 324 -10.95 -17.30 0.61
C VAL A 324 -9.89 -17.42 1.70
N LYS A 325 -9.76 -18.58 2.34
CA LYS A 325 -8.69 -18.80 3.32
C LYS A 325 -7.33 -18.82 2.60
N PRO A 326 -6.38 -17.99 3.04
CA PRO A 326 -5.11 -17.87 2.34
C PRO A 326 -4.22 -19.09 2.65
N ASN A 327 -3.46 -19.55 1.65
CA ASN A 327 -2.65 -20.78 1.72
C ASN A 327 -1.18 -20.54 2.11
N ASP A 328 -0.81 -19.28 2.33
CA ASP A 328 0.53 -18.79 2.64
C ASP A 328 0.83 -18.75 4.16
N LEU A 329 -0.18 -19.02 5.00
CA LEU A 329 -0.04 -19.04 6.45
C LEU A 329 1.03 -20.02 6.96
N PRO A 330 1.12 -21.28 6.48
CA PRO A 330 2.15 -22.22 6.98
C PRO A 330 3.58 -21.70 6.77
N LEU A 331 3.83 -21.02 5.64
CA LEU A 331 5.12 -20.41 5.34
C LEU A 331 5.44 -19.29 6.34
N PHE A 332 4.46 -18.43 6.62
CA PHE A 332 4.60 -17.35 7.60
C PHE A 332 4.83 -17.86 9.02
N LEU A 333 4.04 -18.84 9.48
CA LEU A 333 4.16 -19.42 10.82
C LEU A 333 5.50 -20.13 11.01
N LYS A 334 5.98 -20.85 9.99
CA LYS A 334 7.31 -21.48 10.00
C LYS A 334 8.42 -20.43 10.13
N TRP A 335 8.35 -19.33 9.38
CA TRP A 335 9.33 -18.26 9.47
C TRP A 335 9.28 -17.55 10.82
N LEU A 336 8.09 -17.23 11.33
CA LEU A 336 7.89 -16.54 12.59
C LEU A 336 8.17 -17.45 13.80
N GLY A 337 8.10 -18.78 13.65
CA GLY A 337 8.28 -19.74 14.72
C GLY A 337 7.15 -19.69 15.77
N VAL A 338 5.90 -19.51 15.32
CA VAL A 338 4.71 -19.39 16.18
C VAL A 338 3.68 -20.47 15.78
N LYS A 339 2.94 -20.99 16.75
CA LYS A 339 1.87 -21.96 16.51
C LYS A 339 0.62 -21.28 15.94
N GLU A 340 -0.12 -22.00 15.11
CA GLU A 340 -1.32 -21.45 14.47
C GLU A 340 -2.38 -20.97 15.49
N ASP A 341 -2.64 -21.73 16.55
CA ASP A 341 -3.61 -21.35 17.59
C ASP A 341 -3.21 -20.07 18.34
N GLU A 342 -1.92 -19.91 18.60
CA GLU A 342 -1.39 -18.69 19.23
C GLU A 342 -1.58 -17.49 18.31
N PHE A 343 -1.24 -17.64 17.03
CA PHE A 343 -1.42 -16.61 16.03
C PHE A 343 -2.88 -16.16 15.91
N TRP A 344 -3.83 -17.11 15.79
CA TRP A 344 -5.25 -16.75 15.71
C TRP A 344 -5.79 -16.14 17.00
N SER A 345 -5.33 -16.61 18.17
CA SER A 345 -5.68 -16.02 19.46
C SER A 345 -5.27 -14.56 19.55
N GLU A 346 -4.10 -14.19 19.03
CA GLU A 346 -3.68 -12.78 18.98
C GLU A 346 -4.55 -11.97 18.02
N ILE A 347 -4.80 -12.44 16.80
CA ILE A 347 -5.62 -11.72 15.82
C ILE A 347 -7.07 -11.52 16.30
N ASP A 348 -7.66 -12.53 16.93
CA ASP A 348 -9.04 -12.50 17.39
C ASP A 348 -9.32 -11.43 18.46
N ARG A 349 -8.29 -10.99 19.20
CA ARG A 349 -8.40 -9.89 20.19
C ARG A 349 -8.60 -8.52 19.52
N HIS A 350 -8.23 -8.39 18.25
CA HIS A 350 -8.27 -7.14 17.49
C HIS A 350 -9.51 -7.03 16.58
N ARG A 351 -10.49 -7.93 16.73
CA ARG A 351 -11.74 -7.86 15.97
C ARG A 351 -12.59 -6.70 16.45
N ASP A 352 -13.08 -5.91 15.50
CA ASP A 352 -14.00 -4.82 15.77
C ASP A 352 -15.36 -5.37 16.22
N SER A 353 -15.71 -5.10 17.48
CA SER A 353 -16.96 -5.56 18.10
C SER A 353 -18.21 -4.94 17.44
N ARG A 354 -18.06 -3.88 16.65
CA ARG A 354 -19.16 -3.29 15.86
C ARG A 354 -19.60 -4.19 14.70
N ILE A 355 -18.70 -5.03 14.17
CA ILE A 355 -18.97 -5.88 13.00
C ILE A 355 -18.83 -7.38 13.26
N TRP A 356 -18.22 -7.78 14.38
CA TRP A 356 -18.08 -9.18 14.78
C TRP A 356 -18.80 -9.47 16.10
N HIS A 357 -19.36 -10.69 16.21
CA HIS A 357 -19.85 -11.26 17.47
C HIS A 357 -19.53 -12.75 17.53
N ARG A 358 -19.58 -13.32 18.74
CA ARG A 358 -19.55 -14.77 18.93
C ARG A 358 -20.97 -15.32 19.00
N ASN A 359 -21.25 -16.40 18.27
CA ASN A 359 -22.52 -17.12 18.37
C ASN A 359 -22.55 -18.03 19.61
N SER A 360 -23.67 -18.74 19.82
CA SER A 360 -23.86 -19.70 20.92
C SER A 360 -22.80 -20.80 20.99
N ASN A 361 -22.15 -21.11 19.86
CA ASN A 361 -21.11 -22.14 19.76
C ASN A 361 -19.70 -21.55 19.94
N GLY A 362 -19.58 -20.28 20.33
CA GLY A 362 -18.31 -19.57 20.50
C GLY A 362 -17.60 -19.17 19.21
N GLN A 363 -18.22 -19.37 18.04
CA GLN A 363 -17.64 -19.06 16.73
C GLN A 363 -17.89 -17.60 16.35
N TRP A 364 -16.89 -16.98 15.75
CA TRP A 364 -17.03 -15.63 15.19
C TRP A 364 -17.98 -15.61 13.99
N LYS A 365 -18.98 -14.74 14.06
CA LYS A 365 -19.87 -14.42 12.94
C LYS A 365 -19.85 -12.93 12.64
N LEU A 366 -19.79 -12.63 11.35
CA LEU A 366 -19.93 -11.29 10.84
C LEU A 366 -21.38 -10.84 11.05
N LYS A 367 -21.57 -9.64 11.60
CA LYS A 367 -22.89 -9.04 11.83
C LYS A 367 -23.52 -8.52 10.54
N ASP A 368 -22.68 -8.04 9.62
CA ASP A 368 -23.11 -7.30 8.45
C ASP A 368 -22.02 -7.31 7.37
N SER A 369 -22.38 -7.12 6.09
CA SER A 369 -21.43 -7.08 4.98
C SER A 369 -21.98 -6.30 3.81
N SER A 370 -21.10 -5.72 2.97
CA SER A 370 -21.51 -5.09 1.70
C SER A 370 -22.30 -6.04 0.78
N LEU A 371 -22.19 -7.35 0.99
CA LEU A 371 -22.96 -8.38 0.29
C LEU A 371 -24.47 -8.30 0.54
N GLU A 372 -24.89 -7.76 1.68
CA GLU A 372 -26.30 -7.62 2.07
C GLU A 372 -26.90 -6.27 1.61
N HIS A 373 -26.05 -5.35 1.12
CA HIS A 373 -26.41 -3.96 0.77
C HIS A 373 -26.41 -3.71 -0.75
N VAL A 374 -26.89 -4.70 -1.52
CA VAL A 374 -27.01 -4.58 -2.99
C VAL A 374 -28.15 -3.64 -3.37
N HIS A 375 -29.29 -3.76 -2.67
CA HIS A 375 -30.57 -3.12 -3.02
C HIS A 375 -31.04 -2.13 -1.95
N ASP A 376 -30.10 -1.58 -1.17
CA ASP A 376 -30.42 -0.53 -0.19
C ASP A 376 -31.10 0.66 -0.87
N GLU A 377 -32.10 1.21 -0.19
CA GLU A 377 -32.83 2.39 -0.67
C GLU A 377 -31.86 3.55 -0.98
N GLY A 378 -32.01 4.15 -2.15
CA GLY A 378 -31.19 5.27 -2.61
C GLY A 378 -29.86 4.90 -3.27
N VAL A 379 -29.50 3.60 -3.37
CA VAL A 379 -28.36 3.15 -4.19
C VAL A 379 -28.53 3.59 -5.65
N ASP A 380 -29.75 3.50 -6.19
CA ASP A 380 -30.06 3.88 -7.57
C ASP A 380 -29.85 5.37 -7.86
N ASN A 381 -29.96 6.22 -6.84
CA ASN A 381 -29.80 7.66 -6.99
C ASN A 381 -28.33 8.07 -7.15
N VAL A 382 -27.38 7.22 -6.73
CA VAL A 382 -25.96 7.58 -6.64
C VAL A 382 -25.02 6.59 -7.34
N ARG A 383 -25.55 5.54 -7.97
CA ARG A 383 -24.77 4.59 -8.76
C ARG A 383 -24.07 5.28 -9.93
N LEU A 384 -22.89 4.78 -10.29
CA LEU A 384 -22.15 5.26 -11.45
C LEU A 384 -22.43 4.36 -12.65
N GLU A 385 -22.55 4.97 -13.83
CA GLU A 385 -22.62 4.24 -15.09
C GLU A 385 -21.24 3.66 -15.44
N LYS A 386 -21.22 2.39 -15.81
CA LYS A 386 -20.01 1.71 -16.28
C LYS A 386 -19.66 2.18 -17.69
N LYS A 387 -18.44 2.70 -17.86
CA LYS A 387 -17.92 3.22 -19.13
C LYS A 387 -16.89 2.30 -19.78
N GLU A 388 -16.23 1.47 -18.98
CA GLU A 388 -15.07 0.69 -19.43
C GLU A 388 -15.11 -0.74 -18.88
N LYS A 389 -14.31 -1.63 -19.47
CA LYS A 389 -14.18 -3.01 -18.99
C LYS A 389 -13.11 -3.11 -17.90
N CYS A 390 -13.44 -3.78 -16.80
CA CYS A 390 -12.48 -4.18 -15.78
C CYS A 390 -11.88 -5.57 -16.10
N LYS A 391 -10.76 -5.60 -16.83
CA LYS A 391 -10.00 -6.83 -17.06
C LYS A 391 -8.53 -6.60 -16.73
N PHE A 392 -8.01 -7.39 -15.80
CA PHE A 392 -6.58 -7.44 -15.49
C PHE A 392 -5.93 -8.56 -16.31
N MET A 393 -4.66 -8.35 -16.66
CA MET A 393 -3.89 -9.23 -17.52
C MET A 393 -2.92 -10.09 -16.69
N ILE A 394 -2.61 -11.27 -17.20
CA ILE A 394 -1.54 -12.11 -16.67
C ILE A 394 -0.58 -12.34 -17.83
N LEU A 395 0.63 -11.84 -17.70
CA LEU A 395 1.72 -12.15 -18.63
C LEU A 395 2.40 -13.46 -18.24
N PRO A 396 2.96 -14.19 -19.22
CA PRO A 396 3.92 -15.26 -18.93
C PRO A 396 5.07 -14.71 -18.07
N ALA A 397 5.40 -15.41 -16.99
CA ALA A 397 6.53 -15.07 -16.15
C ALA A 397 7.82 -15.11 -16.98
N ARG A 398 8.76 -14.20 -16.69
CA ARG A 398 10.08 -14.17 -17.33
C ARG A 398 10.89 -15.43 -17.01
N ASP A 399 10.65 -16.00 -15.84
CA ASP A 399 11.15 -17.32 -15.45
C ASP A 399 9.96 -18.26 -15.14
N PRO A 400 9.45 -19.01 -16.14
CA PRO A 400 8.36 -19.96 -15.94
C PRO A 400 8.70 -21.15 -15.04
N LYS A 401 9.99 -21.38 -14.76
CA LYS A 401 10.46 -22.50 -13.91
C LYS A 401 10.65 -22.07 -12.45
N ALA A 402 10.55 -20.77 -12.16
CA ALA A 402 10.68 -20.27 -10.80
C ALA A 402 9.53 -20.77 -9.92
N GLU A 403 9.85 -21.56 -8.91
CA GLU A 403 8.90 -21.96 -7.87
C GLU A 403 8.85 -20.91 -6.74
N GLU A 404 7.64 -20.45 -6.42
CA GLU A 404 7.38 -19.49 -5.34
C GLU A 404 6.98 -20.24 -4.06
N ASN A 405 7.95 -20.87 -3.39
CA ASN A 405 7.72 -21.73 -2.20
C ASN A 405 8.57 -21.35 -0.97
N GLU A 406 9.47 -20.38 -1.10
CA GLU A 406 10.36 -19.91 -0.04
C GLU A 406 10.61 -18.41 -0.15
N TYR A 407 10.93 -17.76 0.98
CA TYR A 407 11.34 -16.36 0.95
C TYR A 407 12.75 -16.22 0.40
N VAL A 408 12.91 -15.24 -0.48
CA VAL A 408 14.22 -14.80 -0.92
C VAL A 408 14.48 -13.43 -0.30
N LEU A 409 15.49 -13.33 0.56
CA LEU A 409 15.87 -12.06 1.16
C LEU A 409 16.60 -11.19 0.14
N ILE A 410 17.62 -11.73 -0.52
CA ILE A 410 18.39 -11.01 -1.54
C ILE A 410 18.55 -11.94 -2.73
N GLY A 411 18.06 -11.53 -3.90
CA GLY A 411 18.25 -12.26 -5.14
C GLY A 411 19.40 -11.73 -5.98
N ARG A 412 19.72 -12.46 -7.05
CA ARG A 412 20.71 -12.01 -8.04
C ARG A 412 20.21 -10.71 -8.67
N GLY A 413 21.09 -9.71 -8.70
CA GLY A 413 20.80 -8.41 -9.28
C GLY A 413 21.09 -8.30 -10.78
N TRP A 414 21.47 -9.41 -11.42
CA TRP A 414 21.77 -9.43 -12.84
C TRP A 414 20.51 -9.77 -13.64
N VAL A 415 20.36 -9.10 -14.75
CA VAL A 415 19.28 -9.24 -15.72
C VAL A 415 19.93 -9.78 -16.99
N ASP A 416 19.48 -10.95 -17.46
CA ASP A 416 19.91 -11.58 -18.72
C ASP A 416 19.75 -10.67 -19.95
#